data_AF-A0A348APD6-F1
#
_entry.id   AF-A0A348APD6-F1
#
_cell.length_a   1.000
_cell.length_b   1.000
_cell.length_c   1.000
_cell.angle_alpha   90.00
_cell.angle_beta   90.00
_cell.angle_gamma   90.00
#
_symmetry.space_group_name_H-M   'P 1'
#
loop_
_entity.id
_entity.type
_entity.pdbx_description
1 polymer ?
#
loop_
_entity_poly.entity_id
_entity_poly.type
_entity_poly.pdbx_seq_one_letter_code
_entity_poly.pdbx_strand_id
1 'polypeptide(L)' 'MSNIENLKEQLTESTRTFSGKVINVRCDKVLLPNGNTGLREVG' A
#
# COMPACT_ATOMS: atom_id res chain seq x y z
N MET A 1 -12.50 -4.81 23.73
CA MET A 1 -12.52 -4.16 22.40
C MET A 1 -12.07 -5.18 21.38
N SER A 2 -12.90 -5.49 20.38
CA SER A 2 -12.64 -6.57 19.42
C SER A 2 -11.49 -6.21 18.46
N ASN A 3 -10.48 -7.08 18.37
CA ASN A 3 -9.24 -7.00 17.56
C ASN A 3 -9.44 -6.91 16.02
N ILE A 4 -10.59 -6.49 15.53
CA ILE A 4 -10.92 -6.46 14.09
C ILE A 4 -10.12 -5.36 13.36
N GLU A 5 -9.66 -4.32 14.06
CA GLU A 5 -8.84 -3.27 13.44
C GLU A 5 -7.47 -3.77 12.94
N ASN A 6 -6.96 -4.87 13.50
CA ASN A 6 -5.67 -5.46 13.12
C ASN A 6 -5.72 -6.31 11.83
N LEU A 7 -6.86 -6.37 11.15
CA LEU A 7 -7.02 -7.13 9.89
C LEU A 7 -6.88 -6.26 8.63
N LYS A 8 -6.54 -4.98 8.77
CA LYS A 8 -6.36 -4.08 7.64
C LYS A 8 -4.89 -4.02 7.23
N GLU A 9 -4.65 -3.98 5.92
CA GLU A 9 -3.34 -3.59 5.39
C GLU A 9 -3.04 -2.14 5.77
N GLN A 10 -1.78 -1.86 6.09
CA GLN A 10 -1.31 -0.53 6.46
C GLN A 10 -0.27 -0.04 5.45
N LEU A 11 -0.52 1.12 4.84
CA LEU A 11 0.47 1.78 3.98
C LEU A 11 1.68 2.22 4.81
N THR A 12 2.87 1.83 4.38
CA THR A 12 4.15 2.18 5.03
C THR A 12 4.98 3.13 4.19
N GLU A 13 4.93 2.99 2.87
CA GLU A 13 5.69 3.82 1.93
C GLU A 13 4.92 3.90 0.61
N SER A 14 5.05 5.01 -0.10
CA SER A 14 4.45 5.22 -1.42
C SER A 14 5.46 5.93 -2.30
N THR A 15 5.90 5.26 -3.37
CA THR A 15 6.86 5.82 -4.33
C THR A 15 6.19 5.99 -5.67
N ARG A 16 6.23 7.20 -6.23
CA ARG A 16 5.75 7.43 -7.60
C ARG A 16 6.76 6.84 -8.59
N THR A 17 6.32 5.91 -9.42
CA THR A 17 7.16 5.24 -10.43
C THR A 17 6.96 5.84 -11.82
N PHE A 18 5.79 6.43 -12.09
CA PHE A 18 5.50 7.13 -13.34
C PHE A 18 4.60 8.34 -13.10
N SER A 19 4.86 9.43 -13.84
CA SER A 19 4.03 10.62 -13.83
C SER A 19 3.77 11.10 -15.26
N GLY A 20 2.58 10.82 -15.76
CA GLY A 20 2.11 11.28 -17.06
C GLY A 20 1.06 12.38 -16.94
N LYS A 21 0.70 12.96 -18.08
CA LYS A 21 -0.32 14.01 -18.15
C LYS A 21 -1.72 13.52 -17.76
N VAL A 22 -2.00 12.23 -17.96
CA VAL A 22 -3.34 11.63 -17.77
C VAL A 22 -3.34 10.59 -16.66
N ILE A 23 -2.23 9.87 -16.47
CA ILE A 23 -2.10 8.81 -15.46
C ILE A 23 -0.82 8.98 -14.65
N ASN A 24 -0.88 8.62 -13.37
CA ASN A 24 0.27 8.53 -12.50
C ASN A 24 0.30 7.13 -11.90
N VAL A 25 1.46 6.48 -11.89
CA VAL A 25 1.61 5.18 -11.25
C VAL A 25 2.48 5.33 -10.01
N ARG A 26 2.05 4.72 -8.92
CA ARG A 26 2.83 4.59 -7.69
C ARG A 26 2.88 3.14 -7.24
N CYS A 27 3.98 2.79 -6.59
CA CYS A 27 4.15 1.54 -5.90
C CYS A 27 4.07 1.80 -4.40
N ASP A 28 3.10 1.17 -3.76
CA ASP A 28 2.84 1.26 -2.33
C ASP A 28 3.44 0.03 -1.63
N LYS A 29 4.24 0.28 -0.59
CA LYS A 29 4.69 -0.74 0.34
C LYS A 29 3.72 -0.83 1.49
N VAL A 30 3.15 -2.00 1.73
CA VAL A 30 2.12 -2.22 2.75
C VAL A 30 2.56 -3.26 3.77
N LEU A 31 2.23 -3.02 5.03
CA LEU A 31 2.27 -4.05 6.08
C LEU A 31 0.94 -4.80 6.04
N LEU A 32 1.03 -6.11 5.86
CA LEU A 32 -0.12 -6.99 5.84
C LEU A 32 -0.52 -7.39 7.27
N PRO A 33 -1.77 -7.83 7.50
CA PRO A 33 -2.23 -8.29 8.82
C PRO A 33 -1.43 -9.45 9.42
N ASN A 34 -0.71 -10.21 8.58
CA ASN A 34 0.15 -11.30 9.01
C ASN A 34 1.57 -10.85 9.43
N GLY A 35 1.83 -9.54 9.44
CA GLY A 35 3.13 -8.95 9.79
C GLY A 35 4.16 -8.92 8.66
N ASN A 36 3.86 -9.50 7.49
CA ASN A 36 4.73 -9.45 6.33
C ASN A 36 4.54 -8.15 5.54
N THR A 37 5.54 -7.78 4.75
CA THR A 37 5.45 -6.65 3.83
C THR A 37 5.07 -7.11 2.42
N GLY A 38 4.17 -6.40 1.78
CA GLY A 38 3.82 -6.54 0.37
C GLY A 38 4.08 -5.27 -0.44
N LEU A 39 4.05 -5.39 -1.76
CA LEU A 39 4.07 -4.28 -2.72
C LEU A 39 2.78 -4.26 -3.52
N ARG A 40 2.25 -3.07 -3.81
CA ARG A 40 1.02 -2.88 -4.56
C ARG A 40 1.19 -1.77 -5.59
N GLU A 41 0.91 -2.06 -6.86
CA GLU A 41 0.88 -1.04 -7.90
C GLU A 41 -0.49 -0.35 -7.92
N VAL A 42 -0.48 0.98 -7.99
CA VAL A 42 -1.68 1.83 -8.00
C VAL A 42 -1.54 2.84 -9.15
N GLY A 43 -2.50 2.85 -10.07
CA GLY A 43 -2.56 3.73 -11.25
C GLY A 43 -3.81 4.59 -11.31
#